data_AF-A0A3D2IJ10-F1
#
_entry.id   AF-A0A3D2IJ10-F1
#
_cell.length_a   1.000
_cell.length_b   1.000
_cell.length_c   1.000
_cell.angle_alpha   90.00
_cell.angle_beta   90.00
_cell.angle_gamma   90.00
#
_symmetry.space_group_name_H-M   'P 1'
#
loop_
_entity.id
_entity.type
_entity.pdbx_description
1 polymer ?
#
loop_
_entity_poly.entity_id
_entity_poly.type
_entity_poly.pdbx_seq_one_letter_code
_entity_poly.pdbx_strand_id
1 'polypeptide(L)'
;MTHEGEQIRDWHESKPWQSGNTRSQDHEKIYRPNGALYGMKWEAFRQNRNFYKGKICSYYMPRERSVDIDNEIDLKLAEALINE
;
A
#
# COMPACT_ATOMS: atom_id res chain seq x y z
N MET A 1 22.37 2.89 -1.83
CA MET A 1 22.52 2.28 -3.17
C MET A 1 22.07 3.25 -4.25
N THR A 2 22.89 4.24 -4.58
CA THR A 2 22.60 5.23 -5.61
C THR A 2 22.53 4.57 -6.99
N HIS A 3 21.45 4.78 -7.72
CA HIS A 3 21.48 4.68 -9.17
C HIS A 3 21.72 6.11 -9.68
N GLU A 4 22.78 6.30 -10.46
CA GLU A 4 23.02 7.54 -11.23
C GLU A 4 23.13 8.86 -10.44
N GLY A 5 23.97 8.91 -9.39
CA GLY A 5 24.38 10.19 -8.79
C GLY A 5 23.30 10.92 -7.98
N GLU A 6 22.06 10.43 -7.95
CA GLU A 6 21.04 10.92 -7.04
C GLU A 6 21.22 10.33 -5.65
N GLN A 7 21.32 11.22 -4.67
CA GLN A 7 21.38 10.85 -3.26
C GLN A 7 20.05 10.21 -2.87
N ILE A 8 20.06 8.94 -2.46
CA ILE A 8 18.84 8.29 -1.94
C ILE A 8 18.38 9.06 -0.72
N ARG A 9 17.13 9.52 -0.78
CA ARG A 9 16.46 10.14 0.34
C ARG A 9 15.84 9.07 1.22
N ASP A 10 15.81 9.32 2.52
CA ASP A 10 15.04 8.49 3.43
C ASP A 10 13.57 8.57 3.05
N TRP A 11 12.92 7.41 2.97
CA TRP A 11 11.50 7.31 2.65
C TRP A 11 10.59 7.72 3.83
N HIS A 12 11.14 7.80 5.04
CA HIS A 12 10.40 8.06 6.27
C HIS A 12 11.01 9.22 7.07
N GLU A 13 10.17 10.08 7.65
CA GLU A 13 10.59 11.27 8.40
C GLU A 13 11.50 10.95 9.58
N SER A 14 11.33 9.78 10.22
CA SER A 14 12.17 9.33 11.34
C SER A 14 13.60 8.93 10.95
N LYS A 15 13.93 8.95 9.65
CA LYS A 15 15.24 8.59 9.10
C LYS A 15 15.80 7.30 9.72
N PRO A 16 15.07 6.16 9.61
CA PRO A 16 15.35 4.95 10.38
C PRO A 16 16.77 4.40 10.18
N TRP A 17 17.35 4.60 8.99
CA TRP A 17 18.71 4.22 8.64
C TRP A 17 19.79 5.07 9.32
N GLN A 18 19.48 6.33 9.61
CA GLN A 18 20.39 7.28 10.25
C GLN A 18 20.22 7.27 11.78
N SER A 19 19.00 7.05 12.26
CA SER A 19 18.69 7.00 13.69
C SER A 19 19.00 5.65 14.35
N GLY A 20 19.33 4.62 13.56
CA GLY A 20 19.58 3.26 14.05
C GLY A 20 18.31 2.47 14.37
N ASN A 21 17.14 3.10 14.34
CA ASN A 21 15.84 2.45 14.53
C ASN A 21 15.35 1.77 13.22
N THR A 22 16.11 0.78 12.77
CA THR A 22 15.93 0.10 11.48
C THR A 22 14.96 -1.09 11.54
N ARG A 23 14.64 -1.55 12.74
CA ARG A 23 13.81 -2.73 13.01
C ARG A 23 12.35 -2.45 12.67
N SER A 24 11.81 -3.05 11.61
CA SER A 24 10.44 -2.82 11.15
C SER A 24 9.36 -3.13 12.20
N GLN A 25 9.63 -4.06 13.13
CA GLN A 25 8.72 -4.41 14.22
C GLN A 25 8.56 -3.33 15.29
N ASP A 26 9.48 -2.37 15.35
CA ASP A 26 9.41 -1.24 16.28
C ASP A 26 8.61 -0.06 15.69
N HIS A 27 8.12 -0.20 14.45
CA HIS A 27 7.29 0.79 13.77
C HIS A 27 5.82 0.37 13.78
N GLU A 28 4.92 1.35 13.73
CA GLU A 28 3.50 1.11 13.62
C GLU A 28 3.18 0.33 12.33
N LYS A 29 2.23 -0.60 12.42
CA LYS A 29 1.78 -1.34 11.24
C LYS A 29 0.92 -0.43 10.35
N ILE A 30 1.47 -0.07 9.20
CA ILE A 30 0.78 0.76 8.21
C ILE A 30 0.07 -0.13 7.19
N TYR A 31 -1.14 0.28 6.79
CA TYR A 31 -1.91 -0.35 5.72
C TYR A 31 -2.03 0.60 4.55
N ARG A 32 -2.13 0.03 3.34
CA ARG A 32 -2.35 0.78 2.09
C ARG A 32 -3.59 0.27 1.37
N PRO A 33 -4.37 1.14 0.70
CA PRO A 33 -5.39 0.69 -0.24
C PRO A 33 -4.71 -0.08 -1.39
N ASN A 34 -5.34 -1.18 -1.82
CA ASN A 34 -4.80 -2.08 -2.85
C ASN A 34 -5.53 -2.00 -4.19
N GLY A 35 -6.49 -1.06 -4.35
CA GLY A 35 -7.24 -0.93 -5.60
C GLY A 35 -8.44 -1.87 -5.74
N ALA A 36 -8.52 -2.96 -4.98
CA ALA A 36 -9.48 -4.03 -5.23
C ALA A 36 -10.94 -3.68 -4.89
N LEU A 37 -11.18 -2.85 -3.86
CA LEU A 37 -12.53 -2.51 -3.42
C LEU A 37 -12.61 -1.06 -2.91
N TYR A 38 -13.57 -0.33 -3.46
CA TYR A 38 -13.99 0.98 -2.95
C TYR A 38 -15.51 1.00 -2.82
N GLY A 39 -15.99 1.30 -1.61
CA GLY A 39 -17.43 1.36 -1.32
C GLY A 39 -17.77 2.65 -0.57
N MET A 40 -18.82 3.33 -1.01
CA MET A 40 -19.29 4.56 -0.39
C MET A 40 -20.78 4.74 -0.66
N LYS A 41 -21.52 5.31 0.31
CA LYS A 41 -22.91 5.72 0.07
C LYS A 41 -22.95 6.80 -1.00
N TRP A 42 -23.92 6.71 -1.91
CA TRP A 42 -24.05 7.61 -3.05
C TRP A 42 -24.09 9.09 -2.64
N GLU A 43 -24.88 9.42 -1.62
CA GLU A 43 -25.03 10.79 -1.11
C GLU A 43 -23.69 11.34 -0.60
N ALA A 44 -22.93 10.50 0.09
CA ALA A 44 -21.63 10.86 0.63
C ALA A 44 -20.61 11.07 -0.52
N PHE A 45 -20.64 10.23 -1.56
CA PHE A 45 -19.78 10.41 -2.73
C PHE A 45 -20.13 11.70 -3.48
N ARG A 46 -21.42 12.00 -3.66
CA ARG A 46 -21.89 13.22 -4.32
C ARG A 46 -21.40 14.49 -3.61
N GLN A 47 -21.35 14.47 -2.26
CA GLN A 47 -20.87 15.59 -1.45
C GLN A 47 -19.34 15.70 -1.46
N ASN A 48 -18.62 14.60 -1.27
CA ASN A 48 -17.17 14.63 -1.02
C ASN A 48 -16.33 14.52 -2.29
N ARG A 49 -16.86 13.85 -3.34
CA ARG A 49 -16.16 13.47 -4.57
C ARG A 49 -14.82 12.77 -4.33
N ASN A 50 -14.70 12.05 -3.22
CA ASN A 50 -13.47 11.42 -2.77
C ASN A 50 -13.81 10.28 -1.79
N PHE A 51 -13.32 9.07 -2.09
CA PHE A 51 -13.54 7.86 -1.26
C PHE A 51 -12.82 7.90 0.09
N TYR A 52 -11.84 8.80 0.25
CA TYR A 52 -11.04 8.98 1.46
C TYR A 52 -11.47 10.19 2.30
N LYS A 53 -12.72 10.64 2.17
CA LYS A 53 -13.28 11.75 2.97
C LYS A 53 -14.55 11.31 3.70
N GLY A 54 -14.67 11.76 4.96
CA GLY A 54 -15.81 11.45 5.84
C GLY A 54 -15.53 10.28 6.77
N LYS A 55 -16.57 9.50 7.11
CA LYS A 55 -16.42 8.27 7.90
C LYS A 55 -15.93 7.14 6.98
N ILE A 56 -14.72 6.64 7.24
CA ILE A 56 -14.05 5.61 6.45
C ILE A 56 -13.96 4.35 7.29
N CYS A 57 -14.15 3.20 6.64
CA CYS A 57 -13.89 1.88 7.21
C CYS A 57 -12.93 1.15 6.27
N SER A 58 -11.98 0.41 6.82
CA SER A 58 -11.06 -0.42 6.04
C SER A 58 -11.46 -1.89 6.13
N TYR A 59 -11.21 -2.63 5.05
CA TYR A 59 -11.26 -4.08 5.05
C TYR A 59 -9.85 -4.61 4.85
N TYR A 60 -9.38 -5.44 5.78
CA TYR A 60 -8.06 -6.05 5.65
C TYR A 60 -8.11 -7.19 4.62
N MET A 61 -7.33 -7.04 3.56
CA MET A 61 -7.09 -8.09 2.59
C MET A 61 -5.65 -8.62 2.76
N PRO A 62 -5.46 -9.94 2.95
CA PRO A 62 -4.14 -10.56 2.94
C PRO A 62 -3.37 -10.27 1.64
N ARG A 63 -2.04 -10.37 1.69
CA ARG A 63 -1.16 -9.95 0.59
C ARG A 63 -1.35 -10.80 -0.65
N GLU A 64 -1.52 -12.10 -0.46
CA GLU A 64 -1.80 -13.10 -1.49
C GLU A 64 -3.09 -12.83 -2.26
N ARG A 65 -4.05 -12.13 -1.65
CA ARG A 65 -5.29 -11.70 -2.32
C ARG A 65 -5.25 -10.26 -2.83
N SER A 66 -4.14 -9.54 -2.61
CA SER A 66 -3.98 -8.11 -2.92
C SER A 66 -3.00 -7.85 -4.06
N VAL A 67 -2.83 -8.80 -4.98
CA VAL A 67 -1.97 -8.63 -6.16
C VAL A 67 -2.66 -7.71 -7.16
N ASP A 68 -1.97 -6.65 -7.58
CA ASP A 68 -2.40 -5.74 -8.63
C ASP A 68 -1.61 -6.09 -9.91
N ILE A 69 -2.29 -6.21 -11.04
CA ILE A 69 -1.69 -6.76 -12.27
C ILE A 69 -1.34 -5.61 -13.22
N ASP A 70 -0.09 -5.15 -13.15
CA ASP A 70 0.42 -4.11 -14.05
C ASP A 70 1.25 -4.72 -15.20
N ASN A 71 1.91 -5.86 -14.96
CA ASN A 71 2.79 -6.51 -15.93
C ASN A 71 2.74 -8.06 -15.86
N GLU A 72 3.51 -8.69 -16.74
CA GLU A 72 3.54 -10.16 -16.88
C GLU A 72 4.04 -10.90 -15.62
N ILE A 73 4.94 -10.28 -14.84
CA ILE A 73 5.44 -10.88 -13.59
C ILE A 73 4.30 -10.92 -12.55
N ASP A 74 3.50 -9.86 -12.46
CA ASP A 74 2.37 -9.80 -11.53
C ASP A 74 1.33 -10.88 -11.86
N LEU A 75 1.06 -11.09 -13.15
CA LEU A 75 0.15 -12.14 -13.62
C LEU A 75 0.64 -13.53 -13.21
N LYS A 76 1.92 -13.85 -13.47
CA LYS A 76 2.52 -15.13 -13.07
C LYS A 76 2.46 -15.36 -11.55
N LEU A 77 2.66 -14.30 -10.77
CA LEU A 77 2.54 -14.37 -9.32
C LEU A 77 1.10 -14.68 -8.89
N ALA A 78 0.11 -14.00 -9.46
CA ALA A 78 -1.30 -14.27 -9.15
C ALA A 78 -1.70 -15.70 -9.53
N GLU A 79 -1.26 -16.19 -10.69
CA GLU A 79 -1.49 -17.58 -11.11
C GLU A 79 -0.87 -18.59 -10.13
N ALA A 80 0.35 -18.34 -9.66
CA ALA A 80 0.99 -19.21 -8.67
C ALA A 80 0.19 -19.25 -7.35
N LEU A 81 -0.25 -18.10 -6.86
CA LEU A 81 -1.00 -17.98 -5.60
C LEU A 81 -2.40 -18.60 -5.66
N ILE A 82 -3.03 -18.64 -6.84
CA ILE A 82 -4.35 -19.29 -7.04
C ILE A 82 -4.22 -20.82 -7.01
N ASN A 83 -3.06 -21.35 -7.37
CA ASN A 83 -2.82 -22.80 -7.48
C ASN A 83 -2.09 -23.41 -6.27
N GLU A 84 -1.79 -22.62 -5.23
CA GLU A 84 -1.39 -23.12 -3.90
C GLU A 84 -2.58 -23.71 -3.15
#